data_AF-A9P2D8-F1
#
_entry.id   AF-A9P2D8-F1
#
_cell.length_a   1.000
_cell.length_b   1.000
_cell.length_c   1.000
_cell.angle_alpha   90.00
_cell.angle_beta   90.00
_cell.angle_gamma   90.00
#
_symmetry.space_group_name_H-M   'P 1'
#
loop_
_entity.id
_entity.type
_entity.pdbx_description
1 polymer ?
#
loop_
_entity_poly.entity_id
_entity_poly.type
_entity_poly.pdbx_seq_one_letter_code
_entity_poly.pdbx_strand_id
1 'polypeptide(L)'
;MYAAGFYTYSIFALIFWETRRSDFGVTMSHHVATVILILASYLLRFSRVGSVVLAIHDASDVILEVSKMFKYSGSTAIPSISFILFAISWIVLRLIYFPVWIIWSTSYEVILTLDMDKHKIEGPIYYYIFNSLLICLLVLHIYWWVLIYRMFVRQIKAKGKISEDLRSDSECEDKED
;
A
#
# COMPACT_ATOMS: atom_id res chain seq x y z
N MET A 1 -17.06 -7.39 -3.73
CA MET A 1 -16.72 -8.80 -4.04
C MET A 1 -15.66 -8.90 -5.13
N TYR A 2 -15.76 -8.18 -6.25
CA TYR A 2 -14.70 -8.15 -7.29
C TYR A 2 -13.31 -7.76 -6.76
N ALA A 3 -13.21 -6.73 -5.92
CA ALA A 3 -11.92 -6.32 -5.32
C ALA A 3 -11.30 -7.44 -4.46
N ALA A 4 -12.10 -8.12 -3.63
CA ALA A 4 -11.61 -9.25 -2.83
C ALA A 4 -11.05 -10.36 -3.72
N GLY A 5 -11.77 -10.70 -4.81
CA GLY A 5 -11.31 -11.66 -5.82
C GLY A 5 -9.98 -11.27 -6.46
N PHE A 6 -9.84 -10.00 -6.84
CA PHE A 6 -8.58 -9.46 -7.39
C PHE A 6 -7.43 -9.60 -6.40
N TYR A 7 -7.60 -9.16 -5.14
CA TYR A 7 -6.54 -9.28 -4.13
C TYR A 7 -6.21 -10.75 -3.77
N THR A 8 -7.20 -11.64 -3.71
CA THR A 8 -6.94 -13.08 -3.52
C THR A 8 -6.18 -13.68 -4.70
N TYR A 9 -6.50 -13.28 -5.93
CA TYR A 9 -5.75 -13.68 -7.11
C TYR A 9 -4.32 -13.15 -7.06
N SER A 10 -4.11 -11.89 -6.66
CA SER A 10 -2.77 -11.32 -6.45
C SER A 10 -1.95 -12.11 -5.43
N ILE A 11 -2.56 -12.62 -4.35
CA ILE A 11 -1.88 -13.51 -3.39
C ILE A 11 -1.44 -14.81 -4.05
N PHE A 12 -2.33 -15.45 -4.83
CA PHE A 12 -1.96 -16.67 -5.58
C PHE A 12 -0.85 -16.40 -6.60
N ALA A 13 -0.94 -15.31 -7.35
CA ALA A 13 0.07 -14.92 -8.32
C ALA A 13 1.43 -14.64 -7.66
N LEU A 14 1.44 -13.98 -6.50
CA LEU A 14 2.64 -13.75 -5.70
C LEU A 14 3.27 -15.06 -5.22
N ILE A 15 2.47 -16.00 -4.69
CA ILE A 15 3.00 -17.26 -4.14
C ILE A 15 3.60 -18.16 -5.23
N PHE A 16 2.95 -18.23 -6.40
CA PHE A 16 3.29 -19.24 -7.40
C PHE A 16 4.08 -18.73 -8.60
N TRP A 17 3.99 -17.43 -8.93
CA TRP A 17 4.50 -16.90 -10.19
C TRP A 17 5.58 -15.82 -10.02
N GLU A 18 5.54 -15.07 -8.93
CA GLU A 18 6.49 -13.97 -8.71
C GLU A 18 7.79 -14.48 -8.04
N THR A 19 8.94 -14.09 -8.60
CA THR A 19 10.25 -14.40 -8.02
C THR A 19 10.37 -13.81 -6.62
N ARG A 20 10.89 -14.61 -5.68
CA ARG A 20 11.00 -14.25 -4.25
C ARG A 20 12.02 -13.12 -4.05
N ARG A 21 11.56 -11.88 -4.18
CA ARG A 21 12.33 -10.66 -3.91
C ARG A 21 12.38 -10.37 -2.40
N SER A 22 13.34 -9.58 -1.93
CA SER A 22 13.49 -9.20 -0.52
C SER A 22 12.25 -8.52 0.08
N ASP A 23 11.45 -7.83 -0.73
CA ASP A 23 10.17 -7.21 -0.31
C ASP A 23 8.96 -8.15 -0.33
N PHE A 24 9.15 -9.43 -0.68
CA PHE A 24 8.05 -10.39 -0.84
C PHE A 24 7.21 -10.53 0.44
N GLY A 25 7.86 -10.65 1.60
CA GLY A 25 7.17 -10.77 2.89
C GLY A 25 6.32 -9.53 3.21
N VAL A 26 6.84 -8.35 2.89
CA VAL A 26 6.15 -7.08 3.12
C VAL A 26 4.92 -6.95 2.23
N THR A 27 5.06 -7.18 0.92
CA THR A 27 3.95 -7.15 -0.03
C THR A 27 2.90 -8.23 0.26
N MET A 28 3.32 -9.44 0.67
CA MET A 28 2.40 -10.50 1.10
C MET A 28 1.59 -10.10 2.33
N SER A 29 2.26 -9.57 3.36
CA SER A 29 1.60 -9.12 4.60
C SER A 29 0.54 -8.03 4.31
N HIS A 30 0.83 -7.13 3.37
CA HIS A 30 -0.12 -6.13 2.91
C HIS A 30 -1.36 -6.74 2.25
N HIS A 31 -1.17 -7.66 1.30
CA HIS A 31 -2.30 -8.29 0.62
C HIS A 31 -3.18 -9.10 1.57
N VAL A 32 -2.57 -9.80 2.53
CA VAL A 32 -3.33 -10.48 3.58
C VAL A 32 -4.10 -9.47 4.44
N ALA A 33 -3.46 -8.37 4.86
CA ALA A 33 -4.12 -7.33 5.64
C ALA A 33 -5.26 -6.65 4.87
N THR A 34 -5.11 -6.35 3.58
CA THR A 34 -6.16 -5.74 2.76
C THR A 34 -7.33 -6.69 2.51
N VAL A 35 -7.09 -7.99 2.28
CA VAL A 35 -8.16 -8.99 2.16
C VAL A 35 -8.96 -9.09 3.46
N ILE A 36 -8.28 -9.13 4.61
CA ILE A 36 -8.95 -9.14 5.92
C ILE A 36 -9.74 -7.84 6.14
N LEU A 37 -9.19 -6.68 5.78
CA LEU A 37 -9.89 -5.39 5.86
C LEU A 37 -11.13 -5.32 4.96
N ILE A 38 -11.06 -5.85 3.74
CA ILE A 38 -12.22 -5.91 2.82
C ILE A 38 -13.30 -6.83 3.39
N LEU A 39 -12.92 -7.98 3.94
CA LEU A 39 -13.86 -8.91 4.56
C LEU A 39 -14.49 -8.30 5.82
N ALA A 40 -13.70 -7.70 6.70
CA ALA A 40 -14.17 -7.02 7.90
C ALA A 40 -15.08 -5.82 7.57
N SER A 41 -14.73 -5.03 6.56
CA SER A 41 -15.56 -3.92 6.06
C SER A 41 -16.92 -4.42 5.53
N TYR A 42 -16.95 -5.59 4.90
CA TYR A 42 -18.20 -6.22 4.43
C TYR A 42 -19.06 -6.72 5.61
N LEU A 43 -18.47 -7.42 6.58
CA LEU A 43 -19.17 -7.95 7.75
C LEU A 43 -19.73 -6.84 8.65
N LEU A 44 -18.97 -5.76 8.83
CA LEU A 44 -19.33 -4.63 9.70
C LEU A 44 -20.15 -3.54 8.96
N ARG A 45 -20.54 -3.77 7.70
CA ARG A 45 -21.29 -2.83 6.83
C ARG A 45 -20.58 -1.48 6.59
N PHE A 46 -19.28 -1.38 6.81
CA PHE A 46 -18.44 -0.20 6.52
C PHE A 46 -17.99 -0.12 5.06
N SER A 47 -18.85 -0.52 4.13
CA SER A 47 -18.51 -0.60 2.71
C SER A 47 -18.09 0.76 2.12
N ARG A 48 -18.62 1.87 2.66
CA ARG A 48 -18.27 3.24 2.25
C ARG A 48 -16.81 3.56 2.55
N VAL A 49 -16.38 3.37 3.80
CA VAL A 49 -14.99 3.61 4.23
C VAL A 49 -14.03 2.67 3.50
N GLY A 50 -14.38 1.37 3.41
CA GLY A 50 -13.57 0.38 2.68
C GLY A 50 -13.39 0.73 1.20
N SER A 51 -14.41 1.29 0.55
CA SER A 51 -14.32 1.73 -0.85
C SER A 51 -13.41 2.95 -1.02
N VAL A 52 -13.44 3.89 -0.09
CA VAL A 52 -12.56 5.07 -0.11
C VAL A 52 -11.10 4.65 0.08
N VAL A 53 -10.83 3.73 1.01
CA VAL A 53 -9.49 3.14 1.20
C VAL A 53 -8.97 2.56 -0.11
N LEU A 54 -9.77 1.71 -0.77
CA LEU A 54 -9.39 1.09 -2.05
C LEU A 54 -9.12 2.11 -3.15
N ALA A 55 -10.00 3.10 -3.31
CA ALA A 55 -9.85 4.12 -4.37
C ALA A 55 -8.56 4.94 -4.21
N ILE A 56 -8.18 5.29 -2.97
CA ILE A 56 -6.96 6.03 -2.68
C ILE A 56 -5.72 5.19 -2.98
N HIS A 57 -5.75 3.89 -2.69
CA HIS A 57 -4.66 2.99 -3.04
C HIS A 57 -4.50 2.83 -4.55
N ASP A 58 -5.59 2.58 -5.27
CA ASP A 58 -5.58 2.36 -6.72
C ASP A 58 -5.11 3.62 -7.48
N ALA A 59 -5.53 4.81 -7.06
CA ALA A 59 -5.15 6.06 -7.70
C ALA A 59 -3.63 6.31 -7.74
N SER A 60 -2.89 5.96 -6.69
CA SER A 60 -1.42 6.11 -6.70
C SER A 60 -0.73 5.05 -7.55
N ASP A 61 -1.31 3.83 -7.62
CA ASP A 61 -0.72 2.70 -8.34
C ASP A 61 -0.85 2.89 -9.85
N VAL A 62 -1.94 3.50 -10.33
CA VAL A 62 -2.06 3.91 -11.74
C VAL A 62 -0.92 4.83 -12.16
N ILE A 63 -0.53 5.80 -11.32
CA ILE A 63 0.57 6.73 -11.62
C ILE A 63 1.92 5.99 -11.66
N LEU A 64 2.11 4.98 -10.80
CA LEU A 64 3.29 4.14 -10.78
C LEU A 64 3.42 3.31 -12.06
N GLU A 65 2.34 2.65 -12.49
CA GLU A 65 2.35 1.85 -13.72
C GLU A 65 2.58 2.70 -14.97
N VAL A 66 1.95 3.88 -15.02
CA VAL A 66 2.22 4.88 -16.07
C VAL A 66 3.70 5.29 -16.08
N SER A 67 4.31 5.49 -14.91
CA SER A 67 5.75 5.81 -14.80
C SER A 67 6.65 4.71 -15.36
N LYS A 68 6.31 3.44 -15.11
CA LYS A 68 7.02 2.28 -15.67
C LYS A 68 6.87 2.21 -17.18
N MET A 69 5.65 2.37 -17.70
CA MET A 69 5.39 2.34 -19.15
C MET A 69 6.21 3.40 -19.90
N PHE A 70 6.31 4.61 -19.35
CA PHE A 70 7.14 5.66 -19.95
C PHE A 70 8.64 5.32 -19.90
N LYS A 71 9.11 4.63 -18.85
CA LYS A 71 10.49 4.15 -18.77
C LYS A 71 10.79 3.13 -19.87
N TYR A 72 9.87 2.21 -20.16
CA TYR A 72 10.03 1.22 -21.23
C TYR A 72 9.96 1.85 -22.64
N SER A 73 9.26 2.96 -22.80
CA SER A 73 9.13 3.68 -24.07
C SER A 73 10.42 4.41 -24.50
N GLY A 74 11.51 4.33 -23.73
CA GLY A 74 12.83 4.87 -24.10
C GLY A 74 12.96 6.40 -24.01
N SER A 75 11.94 7.10 -23.51
CA SER A 75 12.02 8.54 -23.24
C SER A 75 12.80 8.79 -21.94
N THR A 76 13.78 9.71 -21.95
CA THR A 76 14.66 9.96 -20.80
C THR A 76 14.13 11.00 -19.81
N ALA A 77 13.29 11.93 -20.27
CA ALA A 77 12.79 13.03 -19.43
C ALA A 77 11.44 12.71 -18.76
N ILE A 78 10.55 12.02 -19.48
CA ILE A 78 9.18 11.74 -19.02
C ILE A 78 9.15 10.82 -17.78
N PRO A 79 9.95 9.74 -17.67
CA PRO A 79 9.91 8.85 -16.50
C PRO A 79 10.30 9.55 -15.21
N SER A 80 11.25 10.48 -15.27
CA SER A 80 11.69 11.27 -14.11
C SER A 80 10.57 12.18 -13.60
N ILE A 81 9.82 12.81 -14.51
CA ILE A 81 8.66 13.64 -14.14
C ILE A 81 7.54 12.78 -13.55
N SER A 82 7.22 11.64 -14.18
CA SER A 82 6.20 10.72 -13.68
C SER A 82 6.57 10.13 -12.32
N PHE A 83 7.85 9.86 -12.07
CA PHE A 83 8.34 9.40 -10.77
C PHE A 83 8.17 10.46 -9.67
N ILE A 84 8.45 11.73 -9.95
CA ILE A 84 8.21 12.83 -9.01
C ILE A 84 6.71 12.96 -8.71
N LEU A 85 5.86 12.91 -9.75
CA LEU A 85 4.41 12.96 -9.59
C LEU A 85 3.89 11.79 -8.74
N PHE A 86 4.42 10.59 -8.98
CA PHE A 86 4.13 9.42 -8.17
C PHE A 86 4.53 9.62 -6.70
N ALA A 87 5.73 10.13 -6.42
CA ALA A 87 6.19 10.37 -5.06
C ALA A 87 5.33 11.40 -4.31
N ILE A 88 4.92 12.50 -4.98
CA ILE A 88 4.01 13.50 -4.41
C ILE A 88 2.64 12.87 -4.12
N SER A 89 2.09 12.13 -5.08
CA SER A 89 0.82 11.41 -4.93
C SER A 89 0.85 10.46 -3.73
N TRP A 90 1.95 9.70 -3.56
CA TRP A 90 2.14 8.79 -2.45
C TRP A 90 2.05 9.49 -1.08
N ILE A 91 2.73 10.62 -0.91
CA ILE A 91 2.68 11.39 0.34
C ILE A 91 1.26 11.88 0.63
N VAL A 92 0.65 12.54 -0.36
CA VAL A 92 -0.66 13.19 -0.16
C VAL A 92 -1.74 12.15 0.11
N LEU A 93 -1.82 11.10 -0.70
CA LEU A 93 -2.88 10.10 -0.63
C LEU A 93 -2.68 9.14 0.54
N ARG A 94 -1.48 8.58 0.69
CA ARG A 94 -1.24 7.47 1.64
C ARG A 94 -0.63 7.90 2.96
N LEU A 95 0.13 9.00 3.00
CA LEU A 95 0.83 9.42 4.23
C LEU A 95 0.08 10.53 4.98
N ILE A 96 -0.72 11.35 4.29
CA ILE A 96 -1.50 12.44 4.90
C ILE A 96 -2.98 12.07 4.95
N TYR A 97 -3.61 11.85 3.79
CA TYR A 97 -5.06 11.66 3.75
C TYR A 97 -5.49 10.36 4.44
N PHE A 98 -4.78 9.25 4.21
CA PHE A 98 -5.10 7.97 4.85
C PHE A 98 -5.13 8.04 6.39
N PRO A 99 -4.08 8.46 7.12
CA PRO A 99 -4.15 8.52 8.58
C PRO A 99 -5.09 9.61 9.11
N VAL A 100 -5.12 10.79 8.49
CA VAL A 100 -5.90 11.93 9.02
C VAL A 100 -7.40 11.75 8.79
N TRP A 101 -7.81 11.22 7.63
CA TRP A 101 -9.23 11.04 7.33
C TRP A 101 -9.74 9.64 7.63
N ILE A 102 -9.05 8.58 7.19
CA ILE A 102 -9.58 7.22 7.29
C ILE A 102 -9.49 6.69 8.72
N ILE A 103 -8.34 6.83 9.39
CA ILE A 103 -8.19 6.34 10.77
C ILE A 103 -9.06 7.16 11.73
N TRP A 104 -9.15 8.48 11.51
CA TRP A 104 -10.05 9.33 12.27
C TRP A 104 -11.53 8.95 12.06
N SER A 105 -11.98 8.85 10.80
CA SER A 105 -13.37 8.48 10.48
C SER A 105 -13.73 7.12 11.05
N THR A 106 -12.82 6.14 10.92
CA THR A 106 -13.01 4.79 11.47
C THR A 106 -13.14 4.82 13.00
N SER A 107 -12.35 5.65 13.68
CA SER A 107 -12.38 5.75 15.14
C SER A 107 -13.74 6.24 15.66
N TYR A 108 -14.42 7.12 14.93
CA TYR A 108 -15.75 7.61 15.29
C TYR A 108 -16.89 6.71 14.79
N GLU A 109 -16.82 6.26 13.53
CA GLU A 109 -17.91 5.53 12.87
C GLU A 109 -18.06 4.09 13.41
N VAL A 110 -16.96 3.44 13.80
CA VAL A 110 -17.00 2.10 14.42
C VAL A 110 -17.63 2.14 15.81
N ILE A 111 -17.38 3.20 16.59
CA ILE A 111 -18.00 3.39 17.91
C ILE A 111 -19.51 3.65 17.78
N LEU A 112 -19.94 4.35 16.73
CA LEU A 112 -21.35 4.71 16.53
C LEU A 112 -22.22 3.56 16.03
N THR A 113 -21.62 2.61 15.30
CA THR A 113 -22.34 1.51 14.63
C THR A 113 -22.28 0.19 15.41
N LEU A 114 -21.22 -0.04 16.18
CA LEU A 114 -21.20 -1.09 17.18
C LEU A 114 -21.88 -0.57 18.43
N ASP A 115 -23.17 -0.86 18.55
CA ASP A 115 -23.97 -0.61 19.76
C ASP A 115 -23.35 -1.40 20.94
N MET A 116 -22.40 -0.77 21.64
CA MET A 116 -21.58 -1.35 22.72
C MET A 116 -22.42 -1.94 23.85
N ASP A 117 -23.69 -1.55 23.95
CA ASP A 117 -24.64 -2.04 24.93
C ASP A 117 -25.18 -3.44 24.60
N LYS A 118 -25.18 -3.86 23.33
CA LYS A 118 -25.77 -5.14 22.89
C LYS A 118 -24.76 -6.30 22.79
N HIS A 119 -23.49 -6.02 22.49
CA HIS A 119 -22.41 -7.02 22.36
C HIS A 119 -21.15 -6.58 23.12
N LYS A 120 -21.22 -6.62 24.46
CA LYS A 120 -20.17 -6.12 25.38
C LYS A 120 -18.76 -6.72 25.18
N ILE A 121 -18.64 -7.91 24.59
CA ILE A 121 -17.36 -8.62 24.43
C ILE A 121 -16.89 -8.62 22.97
N GLU A 122 -17.80 -8.87 22.02
CA GLU A 122 -17.45 -8.99 20.61
C GLU A 122 -17.20 -7.64 19.93
N GLY A 123 -17.96 -6.61 20.31
CA GLY A 123 -17.80 -5.25 19.75
C GLY A 123 -16.39 -4.67 19.91
N PRO A 124 -15.82 -4.64 21.13
CA PRO A 124 -14.46 -4.15 21.36
C PRO A 124 -13.40 -4.91 20.55
N ILE A 125 -13.55 -6.24 20.42
CA ILE A 125 -12.59 -7.08 19.69
C ILE A 125 -12.55 -6.67 18.21
N TYR A 126 -13.71 -6.51 17.56
CA TYR A 126 -13.76 -6.07 16.16
C TYR A 126 -13.18 -4.66 15.97
N TYR A 127 -13.42 -3.74 16.90
CA TYR A 127 -12.83 -2.41 16.89
C TYR A 127 -11.29 -2.46 16.93
N TYR A 128 -10.71 -3.20 17.88
CA TYR A 128 -9.26 -3.30 18.01
C TYR A 128 -8.63 -4.00 16.80
N ILE A 129 -9.24 -5.08 16.29
CA ILE A 129 -8.74 -5.79 15.11
C ILE A 129 -8.74 -4.85 13.90
N PHE A 130 -9.85 -4.16 13.63
CA PHE A 130 -9.96 -3.30 12.45
C PHE A 130 -8.98 -2.11 12.52
N ASN A 131 -8.87 -1.45 13.68
CA ASN A 131 -7.94 -0.34 13.85
C ASN A 131 -6.46 -0.80 13.79
N SER A 132 -6.14 -1.96 14.39
CA SER A 132 -4.78 -2.52 14.32
C SER A 132 -4.35 -2.85 12.89
N LEU A 133 -5.26 -3.37 12.06
CA LEU A 133 -5.01 -3.64 10.64
C LEU A 133 -4.78 -2.35 9.84
N LEU A 134 -5.55 -1.29 10.10
CA LEU A 134 -5.34 0.02 9.46
C LEU A 134 -3.99 0.64 9.84
N ILE A 135 -3.59 0.53 11.11
CA ILE A 135 -2.28 0.98 11.59
C ILE A 135 -1.17 0.15 10.95
N CYS A 136 -1.33 -1.18 10.88
CA CYS A 136 -0.39 -2.06 10.18
C CYS A 136 -0.20 -1.60 8.73
N LEU A 137 -1.30 -1.33 8.02
CA LEU A 137 -1.27 -0.84 6.64
C LEU A 137 -0.53 0.51 6.52
N LEU A 138 -0.71 1.42 7.47
CA LEU A 138 0.02 2.68 7.54
C LEU A 138 1.54 2.46 7.74
N VAL A 139 1.94 1.54 8.61
CA VAL A 139 3.36 1.20 8.81
C VAL A 139 3.99 0.71 7.50
N LEU A 140 3.28 -0.12 6.74
CA LEU A 140 3.74 -0.57 5.44
C LEU A 140 3.88 0.59 4.45
N HIS A 141 2.95 1.56 4.44
CA HIS A 141 3.09 2.77 3.63
C HIS A 141 4.31 3.61 3.98
N ILE A 142 4.67 3.71 5.26
CA ILE A 142 5.88 4.38 5.71
C ILE A 142 7.12 3.62 5.21
N TYR A 143 7.12 2.29 5.28
CA TYR A 143 8.21 1.46 4.75
C TYR A 143 8.46 1.72 3.26
N TRP A 144 7.41 1.67 2.42
CA TRP A 144 7.57 1.96 1.00
C TRP A 144 7.91 3.42 0.72
N TRP A 145 7.42 4.36 1.53
CA TRP A 145 7.84 5.76 1.42
C TRP A 145 9.35 5.92 1.60
N VAL A 146 9.96 5.22 2.57
CA VAL A 146 11.41 5.23 2.76
C VAL A 146 12.15 4.70 1.53
N LEU A 147 11.63 3.65 0.87
CA LEU A 147 12.21 3.12 -0.37
C LEU A 147 12.11 4.14 -1.51
N ILE A 148 10.95 4.75 -1.71
CA ILE A 148 10.71 5.78 -2.75
C ILE A 148 11.65 6.97 -2.51
N TYR A 149 11.77 7.44 -1.27
CA TYR A 149 12.67 8.52 -0.91
C TYR A 149 14.14 8.16 -1.18
N ARG A 150 14.56 6.93 -0.84
CA ARG A 150 15.92 6.45 -1.14
C ARG A 150 16.21 6.46 -2.64
N MET A 151 15.25 6.03 -3.48
CA MET A 151 15.36 6.11 -4.94
C MET A 151 15.47 7.56 -5.43
N PHE A 152 14.64 8.46 -4.89
CA PHE A 152 14.66 9.88 -5.23
C PHE A 152 16.01 10.54 -4.92
N VAL A 153 16.56 10.30 -3.73
CA VAL A 153 17.88 10.83 -3.35
C VAL A 153 19.00 10.29 -4.25
N ARG A 154 18.95 9.00 -4.63
CA ARG A 154 19.91 8.42 -5.57
C ARG A 154 19.80 9.05 -6.96
N GLN A 155 18.59 9.28 -7.48
CA GLN A 155 18.39 9.94 -8.78
C GLN A 155 18.96 11.37 -8.82
N ILE A 156 18.80 12.13 -7.74
CA ILE A 156 19.39 13.48 -7.61
C ILE A 156 20.92 13.41 -7.57
N LYS A 157 21.48 12.51 -6.74
CA LYS A 157 22.94 12.33 -6.61
C LYS A 157 23.58 11.86 -7.93
N ALA A 158 22.88 11.04 -8.70
CA ALA A 158 23.33 10.51 -9.99
C ALA A 158 23.19 11.50 -11.16
N LYS A 159 22.86 12.79 -10.91
CA LYS A 159 22.63 13.82 -11.95
C LYS A 159 21.65 13.36 -13.05
N GLY A 160 20.61 12.61 -12.70
CA GLY A 160 19.59 12.17 -13.65
C GLY A 160 19.94 10.90 -14.45
N LYS A 161 21.02 10.18 -14.15
CA LYS A 161 21.15 8.78 -14.59
C LYS A 161 20.19 7.92 -13.77
N ILE A 162 19.20 7.35 -14.47
CA ILE A 162 18.19 6.45 -13.90
C ILE A 162 18.92 5.19 -13.42
N SER A 163 19.30 5.15 -12.15
CA SER A 163 19.82 3.96 -11.49
C SER A 163 18.76 2.86 -11.48
N GLU A 164 19.20 1.62 -11.64
CA GLU A 164 18.39 0.42 -11.57
C GLU A 164 17.70 0.24 -10.22
N ASP A 165 16.64 -0.56 -10.23
CA ASP A 165 15.68 -0.79 -9.16
C ASP A 165 16.35 -1.29 -7.86
N LEU A 166 16.20 -0.54 -6.77
CA LEU A 166 16.75 -0.86 -5.43
C LEU A 166 16.36 -2.24 -4.91
N ARG A 167 15.24 -2.75 -5.39
CA ARG A 167 14.68 -4.02 -4.96
C ARG A 167 15.49 -5.21 -5.55
N SER A 168 16.41 -4.97 -6.49
CA SER A 168 17.35 -5.97 -7.03
C SER A 168 18.74 -5.92 -6.39
N ASP A 169 19.15 -4.78 -5.81
CA ASP A 169 20.52 -4.61 -5.27
C ASP A 169 20.80 -5.53 -4.07
N SER A 170 19.76 -5.91 -3.30
CA SER A 170 19.91 -6.83 -2.15
C SER A 170 20.29 -8.26 -2.52
N GLU A 171 20.34 -8.63 -3.80
CA GLU A 171 20.80 -9.97 -4.24
C GLU A 171 22.28 -9.99 -4.67
N CYS A 172 22.93 -8.82 -4.75
CA CYS A 172 24.33 -8.73 -5.20
C CYS A 172 25.35 -8.57 -4.07
N GLU A 173 24.94 -8.15 -2.86
CA GLU A 173 25.88 -7.99 -1.74
C GLU A 173 26.25 -9.33 -1.05
N ASP A 174 25.57 -10.44 -1.35
CA ASP A 174 25.84 -11.76 -0.74
C ASP A 174 26.73 -12.70 -1.60
N LYS A 175 27.49 -12.16 -2.57
CA LYS A 175 28.36 -12.98 -3.46
C LYS A 175 29.82 -12.52 -3.55
N GLU A 176 30.29 -11.72 -2.60
CA GLU A 176 31.73 -11.46 -2.44
C GLU A 176 32.19 -12.01 -1.09
N ASP A 177 32.43 -13.33 -1.05
CA ASP A 177 33.41 -14.01 -0.19
C ASP A 177 33.88 -15.31 -0.87
#